data_AF-A0A2I1HNH9-F1
#
_entry.id   AF-A0A2I1HNH9-F1
#
_cell.length_a   1.000
_cell.length_b   1.000
_cell.length_c   1.000
_cell.angle_alpha   90.00
_cell.angle_beta   90.00
_cell.angle_gamma   90.00
#
_symmetry.space_group_name_H-M   'P 1'
#
loop_
_entity.id
_entity.type
_entity.pdbx_description
1 polymer ?
#
loop_
_entity_poly.entity_id
_entity_poly.type
_entity_poly.pdbx_seq_one_letter_code
_entity_poly.pdbx_strand_id
1 'polypeptide(L)'
;MITCSILDDIDNLYRPENHYTIVLYPGVEKYETLNNVLKSLAMELRKLKEEGFKDNQNVEWKVELYFSSDWKFLAMCLGLNAANSRYFCPWCEVSKEQQGDFSYEWTISKTMDQIREDYTFYKGHIRPAIFDMIPLQHWVPDELHIMLRITDVLWRLVLDELRSRNTWGERARNVIIEEMKRIDVKFHFWLEIGSTNWQYTSLMGQDKLVVLQHFDLSKLFPYSRAVQIRSLWDKFYLLHKAMKDSKTDATQFSNDARAWLHQFLDSNYFYQASDITPYMHVLVYHIPEMMRIHHNFGLAAFSCSAVEKKNHQQVSHFFKRTTKDGGTGKGRKSAIIDILEYENRLLYFKEHDEIDSMQLPKRLRVK
;
A
#
# COMPACT_ATOMS: atom_id res chain seq x y z
N MET A 1 9.63 -4.43 -7.56
CA MET A 1 9.97 -5.78 -7.06
C MET A 1 8.67 -6.54 -6.92
N ILE A 2 8.62 -7.81 -7.30
CA ILE A 2 7.49 -8.71 -7.01
C ILE A 2 8.03 -9.85 -6.15
N THR A 3 7.31 -10.14 -5.07
CA THR A 3 7.60 -11.22 -4.15
C THR A 3 6.44 -12.21 -4.11
N CYS A 4 6.72 -13.43 -3.68
CA CYS A 4 5.74 -14.45 -3.34
C CYS A 4 5.88 -14.82 -1.87
N SER A 5 4.77 -15.02 -1.18
CA SER A 5 4.71 -15.53 0.19
C SER A 5 3.61 -16.59 0.28
N ILE A 6 3.77 -17.55 1.18
CA ILE A 6 2.77 -18.60 1.40
C ILE A 6 1.75 -18.06 2.40
N LEU A 7 0.51 -17.86 1.95
CA LEU A 7 -0.56 -17.25 2.76
C LEU A 7 -0.94 -18.12 3.98
N ASP A 8 -0.85 -19.44 3.85
CA ASP A 8 -1.11 -20.39 4.95
C ASP A 8 -0.04 -20.34 6.06
N ASP A 9 1.14 -19.77 5.80
CA ASP A 9 2.20 -19.56 6.79
C ASP A 9 2.02 -18.22 7.55
N ILE A 10 0.83 -18.08 8.16
CA ILE A 10 0.34 -16.83 8.75
C ILE A 10 1.35 -16.21 9.73
N ASP A 11 1.98 -17.04 10.56
CA ASP A 11 2.91 -16.60 11.60
C ASP A 11 4.19 -15.94 11.03
N ASN A 12 4.54 -16.25 9.79
CA ASN A 12 5.74 -15.73 9.14
C ASN A 12 5.46 -14.70 8.04
N LEU A 13 4.19 -14.40 7.71
CA LEU A 13 3.84 -13.44 6.65
C LEU A 13 4.43 -12.04 6.84
N TYR A 14 4.67 -11.61 8.07
CA TYR A 14 5.22 -10.29 8.37
C TYR A 14 6.76 -10.24 8.31
N ARG A 15 7.41 -11.38 8.06
CA ARG A 15 8.86 -11.51 8.00
C ARG A 15 9.36 -11.32 6.56
N PRO A 16 10.23 -10.32 6.29
CA PRO A 16 10.83 -10.14 4.96
C PRO A 16 11.47 -11.41 4.39
N GLU A 17 11.96 -12.30 5.26
CA GLU A 17 12.65 -13.53 4.90
C GLU A 17 11.72 -14.59 4.29
N ASN A 18 10.40 -14.45 4.48
CA ASN A 18 9.34 -15.31 3.94
C ASN A 18 8.65 -14.68 2.71
N HIS A 19 9.16 -13.56 2.22
CA HIS A 19 8.73 -12.91 0.98
C HIS A 19 9.79 -13.17 -0.10
N TYR A 20 9.63 -14.23 -0.87
CA TYR A 20 10.61 -14.68 -1.87
C TYR A 20 10.55 -13.80 -3.11
N THR A 21 11.66 -13.17 -3.48
CA THR A 21 11.68 -12.27 -4.64
C THR A 21 11.68 -13.09 -5.93
N ILE A 22 10.60 -12.95 -6.71
CA ILE A 22 10.41 -13.64 -7.99
C ILE A 22 10.75 -12.74 -9.18
N VAL A 23 10.59 -11.42 -9.04
CA VAL A 23 10.93 -10.45 -10.10
C VAL A 23 11.60 -9.21 -9.52
N LEU A 24 12.78 -8.89 -10.02
CA LEU A 24 13.44 -7.58 -9.86
C LEU A 24 13.58 -6.90 -11.21
N TYR A 25 12.78 -5.86 -11.42
CA TYR A 25 12.77 -5.09 -12.65
C TYR A 25 13.21 -3.64 -12.37
N PRO A 26 14.35 -3.18 -12.92
CA PRO A 26 14.88 -1.82 -12.71
C PRO A 26 14.31 -0.78 -13.67
N GLY A 27 13.44 -1.18 -14.60
CA GLY A 27 12.94 -0.28 -15.63
C GLY A 27 11.71 0.51 -15.19
N VAL A 28 11.11 1.21 -16.15
CA VAL A 28 9.98 2.09 -15.88
C VAL A 28 8.70 1.27 -15.73
N GLU A 29 7.91 1.62 -14.71
CA GLU A 29 6.55 1.14 -14.52
C GLU A 29 5.62 1.68 -15.63
N LYS A 30 5.63 0.99 -16.78
CA LYS A 30 4.70 1.18 -17.90
C LYS A 30 4.05 -0.15 -18.21
N TYR A 31 2.75 -0.12 -18.50
CA TYR A 31 1.97 -1.34 -18.75
C TYR A 31 2.61 -2.20 -19.84
N GLU A 32 2.95 -1.62 -20.99
CA GLU A 32 3.42 -2.36 -22.16
C GLU A 32 4.72 -3.12 -21.84
N THR A 33 5.58 -2.50 -21.03
CA THR A 33 6.83 -3.09 -20.59
C THR A 33 6.61 -4.15 -19.52
N LEU A 34 5.77 -3.88 -18.51
CA LEU A 34 5.44 -4.85 -17.47
C LEU A 34 4.74 -6.09 -18.04
N ASN A 35 3.80 -5.90 -18.97
CA ASN A 35 3.09 -7.00 -19.64
C ASN A 35 4.07 -7.92 -20.38
N ASN A 36 5.10 -7.36 -21.03
CA ASN A 36 6.13 -8.16 -21.70
C ASN A 36 7.05 -8.87 -20.69
N VAL A 37 7.52 -8.17 -19.67
CA VAL A 37 8.44 -8.70 -18.65
C VAL A 37 7.78 -9.80 -17.81
N LEU A 38 6.50 -9.63 -17.47
CA LEU A 38 5.75 -10.53 -16.59
C LEU A 38 5.06 -11.66 -17.37
N LYS A 39 5.17 -11.71 -18.70
CA LYS A 39 4.48 -12.71 -19.52
C LYS A 39 4.85 -14.14 -19.14
N SER A 40 6.14 -14.45 -18.95
CA SER A 40 6.58 -15.81 -18.54
C SER A 40 6.01 -16.16 -17.18
N LEU A 41 6.17 -15.26 -16.22
CA LEU A 41 5.64 -15.44 -14.86
C LEU A 41 4.12 -15.68 -14.87
N ALA A 42 3.36 -14.89 -15.64
CA ALA A 42 1.93 -15.06 -15.76
C ALA A 42 1.55 -16.44 -16.34
N MET A 43 2.27 -16.93 -17.36
CA MET A 43 2.01 -18.28 -17.89
C MET A 43 2.33 -19.37 -16.86
N GLU A 44 3.44 -19.24 -16.14
CA GLU A 44 3.87 -20.20 -15.10
C GLU A 44 2.88 -20.21 -13.92
N LEU A 45 2.43 -19.05 -13.46
CA LEU A 45 1.42 -18.93 -12.40
C LEU A 45 0.07 -19.50 -12.84
N ARG A 46 -0.33 -19.30 -14.09
CA ARG A 46 -1.57 -19.88 -14.62
C ARG A 46 -1.49 -21.40 -14.61
N LYS A 47 -0.40 -21.96 -15.12
CA LYS A 47 -0.15 -23.41 -15.09
C LYS A 47 -0.17 -23.95 -13.66
N LEU A 48 0.53 -23.27 -12.74
CA LEU A 48 0.56 -23.65 -11.33
C LEU A 48 -0.84 -23.66 -10.68
N LYS A 49 -1.67 -22.66 -11.00
CA LYS A 49 -3.06 -22.60 -10.53
C LYS A 49 -3.93 -23.72 -11.10
N GLU A 50 -3.79 -24.01 -12.40
CA GLU A 50 -4.63 -25.00 -13.10
C GLU A 50 -4.24 -26.44 -12.78
N GLU A 51 -2.93 -26.72 -12.69
CA GLU A 51 -2.40 -28.08 -12.53
C GLU A 51 -1.99 -28.41 -11.09
N GLY A 52 -1.71 -27.40 -10.26
CA GLY A 52 -1.09 -27.61 -8.95
C GLY A 52 0.36 -28.09 -9.04
N PHE A 53 0.86 -28.72 -7.98
CA PHE A 53 2.16 -29.41 -7.99
C PHE A 53 2.15 -30.65 -7.10
N LYS A 54 3.14 -31.52 -7.26
CA LYS A 54 3.39 -32.67 -6.37
C LYS A 54 4.63 -32.42 -5.53
N ASP A 55 4.54 -32.72 -4.24
CA ASP A 55 5.71 -32.70 -3.38
C ASP A 55 6.54 -34.00 -3.47
N ASN A 56 7.63 -34.06 -2.71
CA ASN A 56 8.53 -35.21 -2.68
C ASN A 56 7.88 -36.49 -2.10
N GLN A 57 6.69 -36.37 -1.50
CA GLN A 57 5.89 -37.49 -0.99
C GLN A 57 4.76 -37.87 -1.97
N ASN A 58 4.75 -37.29 -3.18
CA ASN A 58 3.69 -37.42 -4.18
C ASN A 58 2.32 -36.88 -3.74
N VAL A 59 2.26 -36.01 -2.73
CA VAL A 59 1.01 -35.33 -2.36
C VAL A 59 0.71 -34.26 -3.41
N GLU A 60 -0.51 -34.27 -3.93
CA GLU A 60 -1.00 -33.27 -4.88
C GLU A 60 -1.51 -32.03 -4.14
N TRP A 61 -0.91 -30.88 -4.47
CA TRP A 61 -1.23 -29.58 -3.90
C TRP A 61 -1.91 -28.70 -4.94
N LYS A 62 -3.09 -28.18 -4.62
CA LYS A 62 -3.76 -27.13 -5.40
C LYS A 62 -3.28 -25.77 -4.94
N VAL A 63 -3.16 -24.83 -5.87
CA VAL A 63 -2.66 -23.48 -5.59
C VAL A 63 -3.73 -22.44 -5.89
N GLU A 64 -4.10 -21.69 -4.86
CA GLU A 64 -4.88 -20.47 -5.00
C GLU A 64 -3.96 -19.26 -4.98
N LEU A 65 -4.21 -18.31 -5.88
CA LEU A 65 -3.40 -17.11 -6.04
C LEU A 65 -4.15 -15.90 -5.50
N TYR A 66 -3.39 -15.05 -4.79
CA TYR A 66 -3.83 -13.78 -4.24
C TYR A 66 -2.84 -12.70 -4.63
N PHE A 67 -3.31 -11.46 -4.72
CA PHE A 67 -2.48 -10.34 -5.12
C PHE A 67 -2.73 -9.11 -4.24
N SER A 68 -1.67 -8.49 -3.74
CA SER A 68 -1.73 -7.20 -3.07
C SER A 68 -0.55 -6.33 -3.49
N SER A 69 -0.80 -5.03 -3.61
CA SER A 69 0.22 -4.02 -3.89
C SER A 69 -0.30 -2.62 -3.59
N ASP A 70 0.54 -1.60 -3.78
CA ASP A 70 0.08 -0.22 -3.86
C ASP A 70 -0.88 -0.01 -5.05
N TRP A 71 -1.67 1.05 -4.99
CA TRP A 71 -2.73 1.34 -5.97
C TRP A 71 -2.22 1.45 -7.39
N LYS A 72 -1.05 2.07 -7.58
CA LYS A 72 -0.53 2.33 -8.92
C LYS A 72 -0.16 1.00 -9.57
N PHE A 73 0.56 0.14 -8.86
CA PHE A 73 0.90 -1.19 -9.38
C PHE A 73 -0.34 -2.07 -9.56
N LEU A 74 -1.28 -2.02 -8.62
CA LEU A 74 -2.54 -2.78 -8.68
C LEU A 74 -3.36 -2.39 -9.92
N ALA A 75 -3.58 -1.09 -10.11
CA ALA A 75 -4.31 -0.56 -11.26
C ALA A 75 -3.62 -0.91 -12.58
N MET A 76 -2.28 -0.82 -12.65
CA MET A 76 -1.54 -1.22 -13.85
C MET A 76 -1.71 -2.71 -14.18
N CYS A 77 -1.59 -3.60 -13.18
CA CYS A 77 -1.73 -5.03 -13.40
C CYS A 77 -3.16 -5.45 -13.75
N LEU A 78 -4.18 -4.71 -13.28
CA LEU A 78 -5.58 -4.91 -13.65
C LEU A 78 -6.00 -4.22 -14.97
N GLY A 79 -5.05 -3.55 -15.65
CA GLY A 79 -5.35 -2.83 -16.89
C GLY A 79 -6.27 -1.62 -16.70
N LEU A 80 -6.34 -1.08 -15.49
CA LEU A 80 -7.20 0.04 -15.12
C LEU A 80 -6.56 1.39 -15.52
N ASN A 81 -7.40 2.41 -15.66
CA ASN A 81 -6.98 3.78 -15.83
C ASN A 81 -6.34 4.36 -14.54
N ALA A 82 -5.91 5.62 -14.61
CA ALA A 82 -5.29 6.28 -13.46
C ALA A 82 -6.30 6.51 -12.32
N ALA A 83 -5.79 6.55 -11.08
CA ALA A 83 -6.58 6.77 -9.85
C ALA A 83 -7.45 8.04 -9.86
N ASN A 84 -7.06 9.05 -10.65
CA ASN A 84 -7.80 10.30 -10.79
C ASN A 84 -8.83 10.29 -11.92
N SER A 85 -9.02 9.17 -12.60
CA SER A 85 -10.03 9.03 -13.67
C SER A 85 -11.45 8.99 -13.11
N ARG A 86 -12.44 9.13 -14.00
CA ARG A 86 -13.87 9.09 -13.63
C ARG A 86 -14.29 7.76 -13.00
N TYR A 87 -13.86 6.64 -13.57
CA TYR A 87 -14.13 5.29 -13.06
C TYR A 87 -12.80 4.70 -12.62
N PHE A 88 -12.53 4.76 -11.32
CA PHE A 88 -11.21 4.43 -10.77
C PHE A 88 -11.21 3.11 -10.01
N CYS A 89 -12.37 2.55 -9.65
CA CYS A 89 -12.43 1.40 -8.76
C CYS A 89 -12.27 0.09 -9.55
N PRO A 90 -11.37 -0.81 -9.14
CA PRO A 90 -11.23 -2.11 -9.80
C PRO A 90 -12.35 -3.08 -9.42
N TRP A 91 -13.03 -2.91 -8.28
CA TRP A 91 -14.03 -3.87 -7.77
C TRP A 91 -15.48 -3.53 -8.12
N CYS A 92 -15.80 -2.24 -8.30
CA CYS A 92 -17.16 -1.78 -8.63
C CYS A 92 -17.14 -0.71 -9.71
N GLU A 93 -18.32 -0.30 -10.18
CA GLU A 93 -18.50 0.65 -11.28
C GLU A 93 -18.71 2.11 -10.84
N VAL A 94 -18.34 2.43 -9.58
CA VAL A 94 -18.46 3.80 -9.05
C VAL A 94 -17.80 4.83 -9.95
N SER A 95 -18.50 5.94 -10.18
CA SER A 95 -17.92 7.13 -10.77
C SER A 95 -17.53 8.16 -9.71
N LYS A 96 -16.63 9.07 -10.07
CA LYS A 96 -16.27 10.24 -9.24
C LYS A 96 -17.45 11.14 -8.88
N GLU A 97 -18.52 11.12 -9.67
CA GLU A 97 -19.73 11.88 -9.34
C GLU A 97 -20.59 11.18 -8.27
N GLN A 98 -20.46 9.85 -8.16
CA GLN A 98 -21.26 9.03 -7.24
C GLN A 98 -20.53 8.72 -5.93
N GLN A 99 -19.21 8.93 -5.84
CA GLN A 99 -18.41 8.49 -4.68
C GLN A 99 -18.81 9.12 -3.33
N GLY A 100 -19.52 10.26 -3.34
CA GLY A 100 -20.05 10.92 -2.15
C GLY A 100 -21.55 10.70 -1.92
N ASP A 101 -22.23 9.91 -2.75
CA ASP A 101 -23.66 9.64 -2.65
C ASP A 101 -23.91 8.34 -1.89
N PHE A 102 -24.50 8.47 -0.70
CA PHE A 102 -24.77 7.35 0.21
C PHE A 102 -26.04 6.57 -0.15
N SER A 103 -26.82 7.01 -1.14
CA SER A 103 -27.95 6.23 -1.66
C SER A 103 -27.51 4.98 -2.41
N TYR A 104 -26.24 4.94 -2.84
CA TYR A 104 -25.61 3.77 -3.43
C TYR A 104 -24.92 2.91 -2.37
N GLU A 105 -25.05 1.60 -2.53
CA GLU A 105 -24.30 0.60 -1.79
C GLU A 105 -23.37 -0.13 -2.78
N TRP A 106 -22.08 0.18 -2.71
CA TRP A 106 -21.08 -0.39 -3.61
C TRP A 106 -20.56 -1.72 -3.05
N THR A 107 -20.62 -2.76 -3.87
CA THR A 107 -20.10 -4.11 -3.57
C THR A 107 -19.12 -4.53 -4.66
N ILE A 108 -18.38 -5.63 -4.45
CA ILE A 108 -17.56 -6.25 -5.50
C ILE A 108 -18.50 -6.82 -6.56
N SER A 109 -18.74 -6.03 -7.62
CA SER A 109 -19.67 -6.37 -8.71
C SER A 109 -18.96 -6.76 -10.00
N LYS A 110 -17.68 -6.38 -10.14
CA LYS A 110 -16.84 -6.74 -11.28
C LYS A 110 -16.31 -8.16 -11.12
N THR A 111 -16.12 -8.86 -12.23
CA THR A 111 -15.51 -10.21 -12.24
C THR A 111 -14.32 -10.26 -13.18
N MET A 112 -13.33 -11.10 -12.84
CA MET A 112 -12.16 -11.28 -13.69
C MET A 112 -12.51 -12.00 -15.00
N ASP A 113 -13.51 -12.88 -14.99
CA ASP A 113 -13.95 -13.60 -16.18
C ASP A 113 -14.48 -12.65 -17.26
N GLN A 114 -15.34 -11.70 -16.88
CA GLN A 114 -15.81 -10.65 -17.80
C GLN A 114 -14.67 -9.76 -18.28
N ILE A 115 -13.73 -9.37 -17.40
CA ILE A 115 -12.56 -8.57 -17.78
C ILE A 115 -11.65 -9.34 -18.75
N ARG A 116 -11.54 -10.66 -18.61
CA ARG A 116 -10.71 -11.51 -19.48
C ARG A 116 -11.35 -11.68 -20.85
N GLU A 117 -12.67 -11.88 -20.90
CA GLU A 117 -13.42 -12.01 -22.16
C GLU A 117 -13.42 -10.70 -22.95
N ASP A 118 -13.77 -9.59 -22.29
CA ASP A 118 -13.72 -8.24 -22.85
C ASP A 118 -13.31 -7.24 -21.78
N TYR A 119 -12.04 -6.81 -21.83
CA TYR A 119 -11.51 -5.85 -20.87
C TYR A 119 -12.19 -4.47 -20.96
N THR A 120 -12.98 -4.19 -22.00
CA THR A 120 -13.74 -2.94 -22.13
C THR A 120 -15.17 -3.05 -21.59
N PHE A 121 -15.61 -4.25 -21.19
CA PHE A 121 -16.96 -4.50 -20.66
C PHE A 121 -17.30 -3.57 -19.49
N TYR A 122 -16.36 -3.43 -18.54
CA TYR A 122 -16.48 -2.51 -17.43
C TYR A 122 -15.77 -1.19 -17.69
N LYS A 123 -16.41 -0.09 -17.30
CA LYS A 123 -15.79 1.22 -17.37
C LYS A 123 -14.54 1.29 -16.49
N GLY A 124 -13.54 2.00 -17.01
CA GLY A 124 -12.28 2.27 -16.33
C GLY A 124 -11.16 1.30 -16.68
N HIS A 125 -11.47 0.09 -17.14
CA HIS A 125 -10.49 -0.81 -17.73
C HIS A 125 -10.17 -0.35 -19.14
N ILE A 126 -8.88 -0.21 -19.43
CA ILE A 126 -8.37 0.34 -20.69
C ILE A 126 -7.39 -0.62 -21.39
N ARG A 127 -7.05 -1.72 -20.71
CA ARG A 127 -6.13 -2.77 -21.19
C ARG A 127 -6.51 -4.11 -20.53
N PRO A 128 -6.06 -5.26 -21.08
CA PRO A 128 -6.18 -6.55 -20.41
C PRO A 128 -5.50 -6.59 -19.03
N ALA A 129 -5.95 -7.47 -18.15
CA ALA A 129 -5.25 -7.74 -16.90
C ALA A 129 -4.01 -8.63 -17.15
N ILE A 130 -2.89 -8.31 -16.50
CA ILE A 130 -1.63 -9.08 -16.61
C ILE A 130 -1.78 -10.44 -15.90
N PHE A 131 -2.39 -10.44 -14.72
CA PHE A 131 -2.62 -11.65 -13.91
C PHE A 131 -4.11 -12.02 -13.92
N ASP A 132 -4.66 -12.21 -15.12
CA ASP A 132 -6.08 -12.52 -15.33
C ASP A 132 -6.53 -13.87 -14.71
N MET A 133 -5.60 -14.73 -14.30
CA MET A 133 -5.89 -16.00 -13.63
C MET A 133 -6.31 -15.81 -12.17
N ILE A 134 -6.07 -14.63 -11.59
CA ILE A 134 -6.39 -14.31 -10.20
C ILE A 134 -7.82 -13.74 -10.14
N PRO A 135 -8.77 -14.39 -9.44
CA PRO A 135 -10.13 -13.87 -9.30
C PRO A 135 -10.13 -12.49 -8.68
N LEU A 136 -11.03 -11.59 -9.10
CA LEU A 136 -10.99 -10.19 -8.67
C LEU A 136 -11.13 -10.02 -7.14
N GLN A 137 -11.89 -10.89 -6.50
CA GLN A 137 -12.01 -10.97 -5.04
C GLN A 137 -10.70 -11.33 -4.31
N HIS A 138 -9.71 -11.91 -5.00
CA HIS A 138 -8.38 -12.22 -4.46
C HIS A 138 -7.35 -11.10 -4.72
N TRP A 139 -7.76 -9.99 -5.36
CA TRP A 139 -6.99 -8.76 -5.40
C TRP A 139 -7.34 -7.95 -4.16
N VAL A 140 -6.49 -8.00 -3.14
CA VAL A 140 -6.77 -7.43 -1.81
C VAL A 140 -5.99 -6.13 -1.64
N PRO A 141 -6.65 -5.02 -1.28
CA PRO A 141 -5.99 -3.73 -1.10
C PRO A 141 -5.05 -3.78 0.10
N ASP A 142 -3.92 -3.10 -0.04
CA ASP A 142 -2.94 -3.01 1.04
C ASP A 142 -3.37 -2.04 2.14
N GLU A 143 -3.50 -2.56 3.36
CA GLU A 143 -3.81 -1.80 4.57
C GLU A 143 -2.79 -0.69 4.87
N LEU A 144 -1.51 -0.92 4.57
CA LEU A 144 -0.45 0.06 4.83
C LEU A 144 -0.70 1.28 3.94
N HIS A 145 -0.89 1.09 2.64
CA HIS A 145 -1.17 2.20 1.73
C HIS A 145 -2.52 2.89 1.99
N ILE A 146 -3.54 2.18 2.48
CA ILE A 146 -4.78 2.81 2.97
C ILE A 146 -4.46 3.82 4.08
N MET A 147 -3.71 3.39 5.10
CA MET A 147 -3.30 4.24 6.22
C MET A 147 -2.49 5.45 5.74
N LEU A 148 -1.49 5.21 4.89
CA LEU A 148 -0.59 6.26 4.41
C LEU A 148 -1.36 7.34 3.63
N ARG A 149 -2.19 6.93 2.67
CA ARG A 149 -2.85 7.86 1.75
C ARG A 149 -4.00 8.63 2.38
N ILE A 150 -4.77 8.00 3.26
CA ILE A 150 -5.85 8.71 3.96
C ILE A 150 -5.25 9.70 4.96
N THR A 151 -4.17 9.34 5.66
CA THR A 151 -3.48 10.28 6.56
C THR A 151 -2.91 11.48 5.79
N ASP A 152 -2.35 11.27 4.59
CA ASP A 152 -1.91 12.37 3.71
C ASP A 152 -3.06 13.34 3.38
N VAL A 153 -4.25 12.80 3.07
CA VAL A 153 -5.45 13.61 2.79
C VAL A 153 -5.86 14.40 4.03
N LEU A 154 -5.98 13.74 5.18
CA LEU A 154 -6.35 14.39 6.44
C LEU A 154 -5.38 15.51 6.83
N TRP A 155 -4.07 15.29 6.66
CA TRP A 155 -3.05 16.30 6.91
C TRP A 155 -3.11 17.46 5.92
N ARG A 156 -3.20 17.17 4.61
CA ARG A 156 -3.36 18.18 3.56
C ARG A 156 -4.55 19.07 3.85
N LEU A 157 -5.67 18.48 4.23
CA LEU A 157 -6.91 19.21 4.48
C LEU A 157 -6.83 20.15 5.70
N VAL A 158 -6.06 19.80 6.73
CA VAL A 158 -5.72 20.74 7.82
C VAL A 158 -4.99 21.96 7.27
N LEU A 159 -3.99 21.76 6.40
CA LEU A 159 -3.24 22.88 5.79
C LEU A 159 -4.12 23.72 4.86
N ASP A 160 -4.99 23.08 4.07
CA ASP A 160 -5.93 23.76 3.19
C ASP A 160 -6.95 24.60 3.98
N GLU A 161 -7.42 24.12 5.12
CA GLU A 161 -8.29 24.88 6.01
C GLU A 161 -7.57 26.09 6.65
N LEU A 162 -6.30 25.96 7.02
CA LEU A 162 -5.52 27.11 7.51
C LEU A 162 -5.39 28.19 6.44
N ARG A 163 -5.22 27.79 5.17
CA ARG A 163 -5.15 28.69 4.01
C ARG A 163 -6.49 29.38 3.78
N SER A 164 -7.60 28.64 3.79
CA SER A 164 -8.93 29.20 3.54
C SER A 164 -9.36 30.18 4.65
N ARG A 165 -8.95 29.94 5.90
CA ARG A 165 -9.17 30.84 7.04
C ARG A 165 -8.21 32.04 7.07
N ASN A 166 -7.30 32.17 6.10
CA ASN A 166 -6.25 33.19 6.08
C ASN A 166 -5.36 33.21 7.35
N THR A 167 -5.20 32.03 7.97
CA THR A 167 -4.33 31.82 9.14
C THR A 167 -3.01 31.15 8.77
N TRP A 168 -2.87 30.76 7.50
CA TRP A 168 -1.64 30.21 6.96
C TRP A 168 -0.55 31.30 6.85
N GLY A 169 0.53 31.13 7.61
CA GLY A 169 1.65 32.06 7.63
C GLY A 169 2.82 31.52 8.44
N GLU A 170 3.82 32.36 8.68
CA GLU A 170 5.02 31.98 9.46
C GLU A 170 4.67 31.46 10.85
N ARG A 171 3.75 32.14 11.55
CA ARG A 171 3.29 31.70 12.87
C ARG A 171 2.71 30.28 12.85
N ALA A 172 1.80 29.98 11.92
CA ALA A 172 1.21 28.65 11.82
C ALA A 172 2.25 27.58 11.49
N ARG A 173 3.20 27.88 10.58
CA ARG A 173 4.31 26.97 10.26
C ARG A 173 5.19 26.69 11.47
N ASN A 174 5.55 27.72 12.25
CA ASN A 174 6.36 27.56 13.46
C ASN A 174 5.64 26.71 14.51
N VAL A 175 4.34 26.95 14.73
CA VAL A 175 3.52 26.11 15.62
C VAL A 175 3.51 24.65 15.16
N ILE A 176 3.33 24.40 13.86
CA ILE A 176 3.39 23.03 13.32
C ILE A 176 4.76 22.39 13.57
N ILE A 177 5.86 23.10 13.32
CA ILE A 177 7.22 22.58 13.54
C ILE A 177 7.44 22.25 15.02
N GLU A 178 7.03 23.13 15.94
CA GLU A 178 7.15 22.93 17.39
C GLU A 178 6.33 21.74 17.87
N GLU A 179 5.09 21.61 17.39
CA GLU A 179 4.21 20.49 17.75
C GLU A 179 4.71 19.16 17.16
N MET A 180 5.21 19.15 15.93
CA MET A 180 5.86 17.97 15.33
C MET A 180 7.08 17.55 16.15
N LYS A 181 7.91 18.52 16.57
CA LYS A 181 9.06 18.25 17.43
C LYS A 181 8.64 17.69 18.80
N ARG A 182 7.54 18.19 19.40
CA ARG A 182 7.01 17.69 20.67
C ARG A 182 6.66 16.21 20.60
N ILE A 183 6.16 15.73 19.46
CA ILE A 183 5.81 14.33 19.23
C ILE A 183 6.92 13.51 18.56
N ASP A 184 8.16 14.01 18.58
CA ASP A 184 9.36 13.37 18.02
C ASP A 184 9.30 13.09 16.50
N VAL A 185 8.59 13.95 15.76
CA VAL A 185 8.50 13.90 14.29
C VAL A 185 9.38 14.99 13.69
N LYS A 186 10.35 14.59 12.85
CA LYS A 186 11.21 15.54 12.12
C LYS A 186 10.44 16.14 10.95
N PHE A 187 10.14 17.43 11.03
CA PHE A 187 9.32 18.12 10.05
C PHE A 187 9.81 19.53 9.78
N HIS A 188 9.89 19.91 8.51
CA HIS A 188 10.36 21.22 8.08
C HIS A 188 9.53 21.73 6.91
N PHE A 189 9.49 23.05 6.76
CA PHE A 189 8.93 23.75 5.62
C PHE A 189 10.05 24.43 4.82
N TRP A 190 9.90 24.49 3.49
CA TRP A 190 10.78 25.27 2.62
C TRP A 190 10.00 25.89 1.47
N LEU A 191 10.49 27.00 0.94
CA LEU A 191 9.96 27.60 -0.27
C LEU A 191 10.49 26.84 -1.48
N GLU A 192 9.59 26.55 -2.41
CA GLU A 192 9.98 26.05 -3.72
C GLU A 192 10.64 27.17 -4.54
N ILE A 193 11.75 26.86 -5.21
CA ILE A 193 12.55 27.85 -5.93
C ILE A 193 11.70 28.48 -7.04
N GLY A 194 11.57 29.81 -7.03
CA GLY A 194 10.77 30.55 -8.01
C GLY A 194 9.26 30.49 -7.78
N SER A 195 8.81 29.99 -6.63
CA SER A 195 7.40 29.86 -6.28
C SER A 195 7.08 30.50 -4.93
N THR A 196 5.85 30.95 -4.76
CA THR A 196 5.31 31.35 -3.44
C THR A 196 4.79 30.17 -2.63
N ASN A 197 4.82 28.95 -3.22
CA ASN A 197 4.34 27.74 -2.59
C ASN A 197 5.34 27.18 -1.59
N TRP A 198 4.83 26.87 -0.42
CA TRP A 198 5.57 26.21 0.65
C TRP A 198 5.43 24.70 0.52
N GLN A 199 6.56 24.03 0.44
CA GLN A 199 6.71 22.58 0.49
C GLN A 199 7.04 22.14 1.92
N TYR A 200 6.82 20.86 2.21
CA TYR A 200 7.03 20.31 3.54
C TYR A 200 7.52 18.86 3.52
N THR A 201 8.12 18.43 4.63
CA THR A 201 8.68 17.08 4.77
C THR A 201 7.59 16.03 4.56
N SER A 202 7.82 15.08 3.65
CA SER A 202 6.93 13.92 3.51
C SER A 202 7.05 13.03 4.75
N LEU A 203 5.92 12.77 5.42
CA LEU A 203 5.88 11.93 6.62
C LEU A 203 6.04 10.45 6.26
N MET A 204 6.91 9.74 6.98
CA MET A 204 7.05 8.29 6.87
C MET A 204 5.90 7.57 7.59
N GLY A 205 5.71 6.27 7.35
CA GLY A 205 4.54 5.54 7.88
C GLY A 205 4.38 5.61 9.40
N GLN A 206 5.47 5.49 10.16
CA GLN A 206 5.41 5.63 11.62
C GLN A 206 5.08 7.06 12.04
N ASP A 207 5.70 8.06 11.40
CA ASP A 207 5.45 9.47 11.69
C ASP A 207 3.99 9.84 11.42
N LYS A 208 3.39 9.32 10.34
CA LYS A 208 1.98 9.51 10.03
C LYS A 208 1.08 9.01 11.16
N LEU A 209 1.34 7.84 11.72
CA LEU A 209 0.59 7.31 12.86
C LEU A 209 0.76 8.16 14.12
N VAL A 210 1.97 8.67 14.37
CA VAL A 210 2.25 9.54 15.52
C VAL A 210 1.52 10.88 15.37
N VAL A 211 1.59 11.51 14.20
CA VAL A 211 0.85 12.75 13.88
C VAL A 211 -0.65 12.53 14.02
N LEU A 212 -1.17 11.46 13.42
CA LEU A 212 -2.59 11.13 13.46
C LEU A 212 -3.10 10.99 14.89
N GLN A 213 -2.30 10.49 15.84
CA GLN A 213 -2.74 10.27 17.23
C GLN A 213 -2.45 11.45 18.17
N HIS A 214 -1.31 12.12 17.99
CA HIS A 214 -0.71 12.94 19.05
C HIS A 214 -0.52 14.42 18.69
N PHE A 215 -0.74 14.80 17.43
CA PHE A 215 -0.66 16.21 17.03
C PHE A 215 -1.78 17.02 17.72
N ASP A 216 -1.41 18.11 18.40
CA ASP A 216 -2.36 18.95 19.12
C ASP A 216 -2.98 20.00 18.19
N LEU A 217 -4.17 19.68 17.68
CA LEU A 217 -4.93 20.55 16.78
C LEU A 217 -5.41 21.85 17.45
N SER A 218 -5.47 21.92 18.79
CA SER A 218 -5.89 23.13 19.52
C SER A 218 -4.89 24.28 19.38
N LYS A 219 -3.66 23.98 18.96
CA LYS A 219 -2.63 24.98 18.66
C LYS A 219 -2.89 25.74 17.36
N LEU A 220 -3.70 25.16 16.47
CA LEU A 220 -3.96 25.68 15.12
C LEU A 220 -5.39 26.19 14.95
N PHE A 221 -6.35 25.61 15.67
CA PHE A 221 -7.78 25.89 15.50
C PHE A 221 -8.45 26.28 16.81
N PRO A 222 -9.59 27.01 16.76
CA PRO A 222 -10.46 27.17 17.92
C PRO A 222 -10.82 25.81 18.53
N TYR A 223 -10.95 25.76 19.85
CA TYR A 223 -11.15 24.50 20.58
C TYR A 223 -12.26 23.61 20.00
N SER A 224 -13.43 24.18 19.72
CA SER A 224 -14.56 23.44 19.13
C SER A 224 -14.20 22.79 17.79
N ARG A 225 -13.45 23.50 16.94
CA ARG A 225 -13.00 22.98 15.64
C ARG A 225 -11.92 21.92 15.80
N ALA A 226 -10.96 22.14 16.70
CA ALA A 226 -9.92 21.16 17.00
C ALA A 226 -10.52 19.83 17.47
N VAL A 227 -11.53 19.86 18.34
CA VAL A 227 -12.25 18.66 18.81
C VAL A 227 -12.94 17.91 17.67
N GLN A 228 -13.55 18.63 16.72
CA GLN A 228 -14.17 18.02 15.54
C GLN A 228 -13.13 17.29 14.68
N ILE A 229 -12.04 17.95 14.31
CA ILE A 229 -10.97 17.34 13.48
C ILE A 229 -10.34 16.15 14.23
N ARG A 230 -10.08 16.29 15.53
CA ARG A 230 -9.57 15.23 16.40
C ARG A 230 -10.48 14.00 16.36
N SER A 231 -11.80 14.19 16.51
CA SER A 231 -12.77 13.10 16.43
C SER A 231 -12.73 12.36 15.09
N LEU A 232 -12.62 13.09 13.97
CA LEU A 232 -12.51 12.49 12.64
C LEU A 232 -11.22 11.65 12.49
N TRP A 233 -10.10 12.17 12.99
CA TRP A 233 -8.80 11.48 12.97
C TRP A 233 -8.79 10.26 13.90
N ASP A 234 -9.41 10.34 15.08
CA ASP A 234 -9.51 9.22 16.03
C ASP A 234 -10.33 8.08 15.46
N LYS A 235 -11.49 8.39 14.87
CA LYS A 235 -12.31 7.36 14.22
C LYS A 235 -11.59 6.69 13.06
N PHE A 236 -10.85 7.45 12.24
CA PHE A 236 -10.02 6.84 11.20
C PHE A 236 -8.93 5.93 11.79
N TYR A 237 -8.26 6.37 12.85
CA TYR A 237 -7.25 5.57 13.53
C TYR A 237 -7.84 4.27 14.11
N LEU A 238 -9.04 4.32 14.67
CA LEU A 238 -9.77 3.14 15.16
C LEU A 238 -10.12 2.19 14.01
N LEU A 239 -10.58 2.70 12.86
CA LEU A 239 -10.80 1.88 11.66
C LEU A 239 -9.52 1.20 11.19
N HIS A 240 -8.41 1.93 11.13
CA HIS A 240 -7.12 1.34 10.77
C HIS A 240 -6.72 0.22 11.74
N LYS A 241 -6.92 0.40 13.06
CA LYS A 241 -6.67 -0.68 14.04
C LYS A 241 -7.59 -1.88 13.82
N ALA A 242 -8.87 -1.63 13.62
CA ALA A 242 -9.88 -2.67 13.43
C ALA A 242 -9.61 -3.50 12.16
N MET A 243 -9.18 -2.86 11.07
CA MET A 243 -8.81 -3.54 9.82
C MET A 243 -7.68 -4.57 10.02
N LYS A 244 -6.76 -4.31 10.96
CA LYS A 244 -5.62 -5.19 11.28
C LYS A 244 -5.95 -6.32 12.24
N ASP A 245 -7.06 -6.22 12.95
CA ASP A 245 -7.46 -7.19 13.96
C ASP A 245 -8.33 -8.26 13.31
N SER A 246 -7.86 -9.51 13.34
CA SER A 246 -8.56 -10.67 12.79
C SER A 246 -9.89 -10.97 13.51
N LYS A 247 -10.12 -10.38 14.69
CA LYS A 247 -11.36 -10.53 15.46
C LYS A 247 -12.42 -9.47 15.16
N THR A 248 -12.10 -8.48 14.33
CA THR A 248 -13.05 -7.40 14.02
C THR A 248 -14.25 -7.95 13.27
N ASP A 249 -15.44 -7.65 13.77
CA ASP A 249 -16.69 -7.95 13.05
C ASP A 249 -16.85 -7.05 11.82
N ALA A 250 -17.01 -7.67 10.65
CA ALA A 250 -17.10 -6.96 9.38
C ALA A 250 -18.35 -6.06 9.29
N THR A 251 -19.45 -6.40 9.97
CA THR A 251 -20.67 -5.59 9.97
C THR A 251 -20.48 -4.33 10.82
N GLN A 252 -19.91 -4.48 12.02
CA GLN A 252 -19.54 -3.35 12.86
C GLN A 252 -18.54 -2.43 12.14
N PHE A 253 -17.50 -3.01 11.52
CA PHE A 253 -16.54 -2.24 10.72
C PHE A 253 -17.23 -1.46 9.59
N SER A 254 -18.14 -2.09 8.87
CA SER A 254 -18.92 -1.42 7.80
C SER A 254 -19.69 -0.22 8.33
N ASN A 255 -20.40 -0.39 9.44
CA ASN A 255 -21.15 0.70 10.08
C ASN A 255 -20.24 1.86 10.50
N ASP A 256 -19.11 1.54 11.15
CA ASP A 256 -18.16 2.56 11.62
C ASP A 256 -17.48 3.29 10.45
N ALA A 257 -17.13 2.58 9.38
CA ALA A 257 -16.52 3.15 8.18
C ALA A 257 -17.50 4.08 7.44
N ARG A 258 -18.77 3.67 7.33
CA ARG A 258 -19.85 4.50 6.75
C ARG A 258 -20.09 5.75 7.60
N ALA A 259 -20.17 5.60 8.92
CA ALA A 259 -20.32 6.74 9.84
C ALA A 259 -19.13 7.71 9.77
N TRP A 260 -17.92 7.19 9.62
CA TRP A 260 -16.72 8.00 9.42
C TRP A 260 -16.76 8.79 8.11
N LEU A 261 -17.13 8.16 6.99
CA LEU A 261 -17.24 8.86 5.71
C LEU A 261 -18.37 9.90 5.72
N HIS A 262 -19.49 9.61 6.39
CA HIS A 262 -20.56 10.58 6.60
C HIS A 262 -20.06 11.81 7.35
N GLN A 263 -19.30 11.62 8.44
CA GLN A 263 -18.68 12.73 9.16
C GLN A 263 -17.67 13.47 8.28
N PHE A 264 -16.86 12.77 7.49
CA PHE A 264 -15.90 13.39 6.57
C PHE A 264 -16.58 14.31 5.55
N LEU A 265 -17.77 13.95 5.09
CA LEU A 265 -18.53 14.68 4.07
C LEU A 265 -19.57 15.65 4.64
N ASP A 266 -19.61 15.84 5.95
CA ASP A 266 -20.56 16.76 6.57
C ASP A 266 -20.28 18.19 6.08
N SER A 267 -21.13 18.68 5.17
CA SER A 267 -20.95 19.94 4.45
C SER A 267 -20.93 21.16 5.36
N ASN A 268 -21.44 21.03 6.60
CA ASN A 268 -21.41 22.10 7.59
C ASN A 268 -20.05 22.18 8.31
N TYR A 269 -19.25 21.11 8.26
CA TYR A 269 -18.07 21.00 9.12
C TYR A 269 -16.81 20.52 8.41
N PHE A 270 -16.83 19.68 7.38
CA PHE A 270 -15.61 19.05 6.86
C PHE A 270 -15.38 19.27 5.38
N TYR A 271 -15.41 18.19 4.58
CA TYR A 271 -14.73 18.14 3.29
C TYR A 271 -15.70 17.74 2.18
N GLN A 272 -15.29 18.00 0.94
CA GLN A 272 -16.15 17.82 -0.22
C GLN A 272 -16.03 16.41 -0.78
N ALA A 273 -17.02 15.97 -1.55
CA ALA A 273 -16.96 14.69 -2.26
C ALA A 273 -15.73 14.57 -3.18
N SER A 274 -15.20 15.69 -3.67
CA SER A 274 -13.96 15.73 -4.48
C SER A 274 -12.70 15.36 -3.71
N ASP A 275 -12.72 15.41 -2.38
CA ASP A 275 -11.59 15.03 -1.52
C ASP A 275 -11.54 13.52 -1.23
N ILE A 276 -12.59 12.78 -1.59
CA ILE A 276 -12.61 11.32 -1.47
C ILE A 276 -11.57 10.73 -2.43
N THR A 277 -10.64 9.98 -1.86
CA THR A 277 -9.65 9.22 -2.63
C THR A 277 -10.11 7.79 -2.88
N PRO A 278 -9.52 7.09 -3.87
CA PRO A 278 -9.83 5.68 -4.09
C PRO A 278 -9.69 4.81 -2.85
N TYR A 279 -8.67 5.07 -2.02
CA TYR A 279 -8.48 4.35 -0.76
C TYR A 279 -9.58 4.60 0.27
N MET A 280 -10.18 5.80 0.31
CA MET A 280 -11.33 6.06 1.19
C MET A 280 -12.57 5.31 0.72
N HIS A 281 -12.82 5.27 -0.60
CA HIS A 281 -13.91 4.49 -1.16
C HIS A 281 -13.73 2.99 -0.82
N VAL A 282 -12.52 2.46 -1.03
CA VAL A 282 -12.19 1.06 -0.74
C VAL A 282 -12.33 0.73 0.75
N LEU A 283 -11.85 1.61 1.63
CA LEU A 283 -12.00 1.46 3.08
C LEU A 283 -13.46 1.28 3.49
N VAL A 284 -14.36 2.04 2.88
CA VAL A 284 -15.77 2.10 3.29
C VAL A 284 -16.60 0.98 2.68
N TYR A 285 -16.38 0.67 1.40
CA TYR A 285 -17.25 -0.22 0.65
C TYR A 285 -16.67 -1.61 0.39
N HIS A 286 -15.34 -1.76 0.30
CA HIS A 286 -14.72 -3.03 -0.12
C HIS A 286 -13.99 -3.75 1.00
N ILE A 287 -13.38 -3.03 1.95
CA ILE A 287 -12.75 -3.65 3.13
C ILE A 287 -13.73 -4.52 3.92
N PRO A 288 -14.97 -4.09 4.26
CA PRO A 288 -15.88 -4.95 5.01
C PRO A 288 -16.23 -6.24 4.26
N GLU A 289 -16.40 -6.17 2.94
CA GLU A 289 -16.68 -7.33 2.11
C GLU A 289 -15.47 -8.28 2.06
N MET A 290 -14.26 -7.74 1.90
CA MET A 290 -13.04 -8.54 1.91
C MET A 290 -12.71 -9.15 3.26
N MET A 291 -13.08 -8.51 4.37
CA MET A 291 -13.00 -9.12 5.69
C MET A 291 -13.87 -10.38 5.78
N ARG A 292 -15.05 -10.38 5.15
CA ARG A 292 -15.93 -11.57 5.12
C ARG A 292 -15.34 -12.67 4.23
N ILE A 293 -14.88 -12.30 3.04
CA ILE A 293 -14.32 -13.25 2.06
C ILE A 293 -13.04 -13.90 2.62
N HIS A 294 -12.15 -13.11 3.22
CA HIS A 294 -10.83 -13.55 3.67
C HIS A 294 -10.70 -13.70 5.19
N HIS A 295 -11.81 -13.94 5.89
CA HIS A 295 -11.85 -14.02 7.36
C HIS A 295 -10.86 -15.04 7.96
N ASN A 296 -10.59 -16.13 7.24
CA ASN A 296 -9.65 -17.17 7.67
C ASN A 296 -8.21 -16.65 7.83
N PHE A 297 -7.80 -15.69 7.01
CA PHE A 297 -6.45 -15.12 7.04
C PHE A 297 -6.41 -13.80 7.82
N GLY A 298 -7.51 -13.04 7.76
CA GLY A 298 -7.53 -11.64 8.16
C GLY A 298 -6.85 -10.73 7.13
N LEU A 299 -7.22 -9.45 7.10
CA LEU A 299 -6.70 -8.51 6.08
C LEU A 299 -5.21 -8.20 6.24
N ALA A 300 -4.69 -8.25 7.46
CA ALA A 300 -3.28 -7.99 7.74
C ALA A 300 -2.34 -8.98 7.04
N ALA A 301 -2.83 -10.19 6.71
CA ALA A 301 -2.09 -11.18 5.93
C ALA A 301 -1.72 -10.68 4.52
N PHE A 302 -2.47 -9.72 3.97
CA PHE A 302 -2.24 -9.13 2.66
C PHE A 302 -1.43 -7.83 2.72
N SER A 303 -0.91 -7.45 3.90
CA SER A 303 -0.13 -6.22 4.05
C SER A 303 1.17 -6.26 3.25
N CYS A 304 1.46 -5.18 2.52
CA CYS A 304 2.73 -5.01 1.79
C CYS A 304 3.90 -4.56 2.69
N SER A 305 3.70 -4.46 4.00
CA SER A 305 4.72 -4.00 4.95
C SER A 305 6.01 -4.83 4.91
N ALA A 306 5.90 -6.15 4.74
CA ALA A 306 7.06 -7.04 4.66
C ALA A 306 7.86 -6.83 3.36
N VAL A 307 7.17 -6.61 2.24
CA VAL A 307 7.77 -6.30 0.93
C VAL A 307 8.52 -4.97 0.98
N GLU A 308 7.93 -3.93 1.59
CA GLU A 308 8.58 -2.63 1.77
C GLU A 308 9.82 -2.72 2.67
N LYS A 309 9.73 -3.50 3.76
CA LYS A 309 10.88 -3.75 4.64
C LYS A 309 11.99 -4.52 3.92
N LYS A 310 11.64 -5.52 3.09
CA LYS A 310 12.59 -6.26 2.25
C LYS A 310 13.29 -5.33 1.27
N ASN A 311 12.54 -4.48 0.57
CA ASN A 311 13.09 -3.49 -0.34
C ASN A 311 14.05 -2.54 0.39
N HIS A 312 13.67 -2.04 1.56
CA HIS A 312 14.56 -1.19 2.38
C HIS A 312 15.84 -1.92 2.80
N GLN A 313 15.75 -3.20 3.19
CA GLN A 313 16.92 -4.03 3.53
C GLN A 313 17.85 -4.19 2.33
N GLN A 314 17.31 -4.54 1.15
CA GLN A 314 18.07 -4.67 -0.10
C GLN A 314 18.75 -3.34 -0.48
N VAL A 315 18.02 -2.23 -0.48
CA VAL A 315 18.59 -0.89 -0.73
C VAL A 315 19.72 -0.56 0.25
N SER A 316 19.51 -0.85 1.54
CA SER A 316 20.52 -0.59 2.55
C SER A 316 21.77 -1.45 2.40
N HIS A 317 21.64 -2.72 2.00
CA HIS A 317 22.75 -3.66 1.90
C HIS A 317 23.54 -3.45 0.61
N PHE A 318 22.85 -3.28 -0.52
CA PHE A 318 23.46 -3.32 -1.85
C PHE A 318 23.67 -1.94 -2.49
N PHE A 319 23.12 -0.87 -1.92
CA PHE A 319 23.25 0.49 -2.49
C PHE A 319 23.73 1.56 -1.51
N LYS A 320 23.48 1.41 -0.19
CA LYS A 320 23.99 2.38 0.82
C LYS A 320 25.37 2.02 1.38
N ARG A 321 25.75 0.73 1.36
CA ARG A 321 27.04 0.25 1.93
C ARG A 321 28.14 0.08 0.89
N THR A 322 27.78 -0.21 -0.35
CA THR A 322 28.64 -0.17 -1.53
C THR A 322 28.53 1.23 -2.13
N THR A 323 29.65 1.79 -2.61
CA THR A 323 29.72 3.15 -3.17
C THR A 323 28.57 3.44 -4.14
N LYS A 324 27.94 4.61 -3.94
CA LYS A 324 26.69 5.08 -4.57
C LYS A 324 26.63 5.02 -6.09
N ASP A 325 27.77 4.96 -6.76
CA ASP A 325 27.87 4.69 -8.18
C ASP A 325 29.01 3.72 -8.31
N GLY A 326 28.66 2.44 -8.35
CA GLY A 326 29.64 1.38 -8.48
C GLY A 326 30.76 1.76 -9.45
N GLY A 327 31.96 2.00 -8.89
CA GLY A 327 33.13 2.51 -9.59
C GLY A 327 33.28 2.00 -11.02
N THR A 328 33.73 2.92 -11.88
CA THR A 328 33.80 2.91 -13.36
C THR A 328 34.66 1.79 -13.98
N GLY A 329 34.40 0.52 -13.64
CA GLY A 329 35.17 -0.63 -14.12
C GLY A 329 34.39 -1.55 -15.07
N LYS A 330 35.01 -1.93 -16.20
CA LYS A 330 34.55 -3.01 -17.09
C LYS A 330 34.61 -4.34 -16.31
N GLY A 331 33.45 -4.94 -16.04
CA GLY A 331 33.32 -6.23 -15.33
C GLY A 331 32.34 -6.24 -14.15
N ARG A 332 31.61 -5.14 -13.90
CA ARG A 332 30.70 -5.06 -12.74
C ARG A 332 29.39 -5.80 -12.98
N LYS A 333 29.05 -6.66 -12.04
CA LYS A 333 27.75 -7.31 -11.92
C LYS A 333 26.69 -6.29 -11.50
N SER A 334 25.50 -6.39 -12.09
CA SER A 334 24.38 -5.52 -11.70
C SER A 334 23.97 -5.82 -10.26
N ALA A 335 23.64 -4.78 -9.48
CA ALA A 335 23.14 -4.94 -8.11
C ALA A 335 21.91 -5.86 -8.04
N ILE A 336 21.12 -5.94 -9.13
CA ILE A 336 20.00 -6.89 -9.22
C ILE A 336 20.50 -8.34 -9.23
N ILE A 337 21.53 -8.64 -10.02
CA ILE A 337 22.09 -9.99 -10.09
C ILE A 337 22.72 -10.34 -8.74
N ASP A 338 23.40 -9.40 -8.09
CA ASP A 338 23.95 -9.60 -6.74
C ASP A 338 22.86 -9.90 -5.70
N ILE A 339 21.73 -9.18 -5.75
CA ILE A 339 20.58 -9.43 -4.88
C ILE A 339 20.00 -10.82 -5.14
N LEU A 340 19.69 -11.15 -6.40
CA LEU A 340 19.07 -12.44 -6.74
C LEU A 340 19.99 -13.62 -6.40
N GLU A 341 21.29 -13.50 -6.64
CA GLU A 341 22.23 -14.57 -6.26
C GLU A 341 22.38 -14.70 -4.74
N TYR A 342 22.40 -13.58 -4.02
CA TYR A 342 22.44 -13.64 -2.56
C TYR A 342 21.20 -14.36 -2.01
N GLU A 343 20.01 -14.03 -2.52
CA GLU A 343 18.77 -14.69 -2.11
C GLU A 343 18.73 -16.16 -2.51
N ASN A 344 19.15 -16.52 -3.73
CA ASN A 344 19.22 -17.90 -4.18
C ASN A 344 20.20 -18.74 -3.34
N ARG A 345 21.34 -18.17 -2.93
CA ARG A 345 22.28 -18.85 -2.03
C ARG A 345 21.66 -19.06 -0.65
N LEU A 346 20.99 -18.06 -0.09
CA LEU A 346 20.29 -18.20 1.19
C LEU A 346 19.21 -19.29 1.13
N LEU A 347 18.47 -19.36 0.03
CA LEU A 347 17.48 -20.42 -0.20
C LEU A 347 18.13 -21.81 -0.24
N TYR A 348 19.17 -21.97 -1.05
CA TYR A 348 19.91 -23.22 -1.17
C TYR A 348 20.39 -23.74 0.20
N PHE A 349 20.99 -22.87 1.02
CA PHE A 349 21.47 -23.26 2.35
C PHE A 349 20.36 -23.58 3.35
N LYS A 350 19.20 -22.90 3.26
CA LYS A 350 18.02 -23.24 4.07
C LYS A 350 17.47 -24.62 3.74
N GLU A 351 17.49 -25.02 2.47
CA GLU A 351 17.00 -26.33 2.05
C GLU A 351 17.96 -27.49 2.39
N HIS A 352 19.25 -27.20 2.54
CA HIS A 352 20.29 -28.22 2.74
C HIS A 352 20.83 -28.30 4.18
N ASP A 353 20.21 -27.62 5.16
CA ASP A 353 20.57 -27.66 6.59
C ASP A 353 22.05 -27.35 6.92
N GLU A 354 22.77 -26.67 6.01
CA GLU A 354 24.19 -26.32 6.20
C GLU A 354 24.39 -25.01 6.98
N ILE A 355 23.33 -24.40 7.54
CA ILE A 355 23.39 -23.09 8.20
C ILE A 355 24.34 -23.08 9.41
N ASP A 356 24.48 -24.21 10.11
CA ASP A 356 25.40 -24.34 11.25
C ASP A 356 26.89 -24.41 10.84
N SER A 357 27.19 -24.57 9.54
CA SER A 357 28.56 -24.68 9.04
C SER A 357 29.21 -23.33 8.68
N MET A 358 28.44 -22.22 8.68
CA MET A 358 28.99 -20.90 8.42
C MET A 358 29.29 -20.13 9.72
N GLN A 359 30.57 -19.79 9.92
CA GLN A 359 30.90 -18.60 10.68
C GLN A 359 30.25 -17.40 9.97
N LEU A 360 29.28 -16.75 10.63
CA LEU A 360 28.79 -15.43 10.24
C LEU A 360 29.98 -14.56 9.81
N PRO A 361 29.87 -13.77 8.73
CA PRO A 361 30.98 -12.94 8.25
C PRO A 361 31.62 -12.18 9.40
N LYS A 362 32.86 -12.56 9.77
CA LYS A 362 33.60 -11.86 10.82
C LYS A 362 33.83 -10.44 10.33
N ARG A 363 33.34 -9.49 11.11
CA ARG A 363 33.48 -8.06 10.89
C ARG A 363 34.98 -7.70 11.00
N LEU A 364 35.71 -7.78 9.89
CA LEU A 364 37.06 -7.22 9.81
C LEU A 364 36.93 -5.70 9.80
N ARG A 365 37.04 -5.09 10.99
CA ARG A 365 37.39 -3.68 11.09
C ARG A 365 38.82 -3.54 10.59
N VAL A 366 38.99 -3.19 9.33
CA VAL A 366 40.24 -2.57 8.88
C VAL A 366 40.29 -1.21 9.60
N LYS A 367 41.34 -1.01 10.40
CA LYS A 367 41.58 0.25 11.13
C LYS A 367 41.80 1.40 10.17
#